data_AF-A0AA86UZ42-F1
#
_entry.id   AF-A0AA86UZ42-F1
#
_cell.length_a   1.000
_cell.length_b   1.000
_cell.length_c   1.000
_cell.angle_alpha   90.00
_cell.angle_beta   90.00
_cell.angle_gamma   90.00
#
_symmetry.space_group_name_H-M   'P 1'
#
loop_
_entity.id
_entity.type
_entity.pdbx_description
1 polymer ?
#
loop_
_entity_poly.entity_id
_entity_poly.type
_entity_poly.pdbx_seq_one_letter_code
_entity_poly.pdbx_strand_id
1 'polypeptide(L)'
;MQNDYTQHQINKHKSYVVDGNLSIHKDKSISSLRFLQFLKVKHVSLWQCENVSLSSIPPTLSRLTINQCTGADLTELKHNVQLQFLDIKQNKFVECRFLRTLVNITSLTLINNDLENIAYLRDMAKLSSLIVHQNNLNDISGIQHLKKLTLLNLSYNKIVDISPLESLTNIEELYLNQNQIVSIEALTSFSKLRNLEIFDNYIQDMTPIYRHKNYKNSNLYRIRQQDDPTYQHLCRSMNHKCIYGIQELAGRFKHSSNCRKIDSIKRTIYYSFVQIETNTDIFFSRINDLFQQLNIFGTDQ
;
A
#
# COMPACT_ATOMS: atom_id res chain seq x y z
N MET A 1 10.72 -28.50 -39.17
CA MET A 1 9.34 -28.14 -39.58
C MET A 1 8.48 -27.85 -38.34
N GLN A 2 8.73 -26.76 -37.61
CA GLN A 2 8.04 -26.53 -36.32
C GLN A 2 7.79 -25.05 -35.98
N ASN A 3 7.73 -24.15 -36.96
CA ASN A 3 7.53 -22.71 -36.71
C ASN A 3 6.38 -22.04 -37.48
N ASP A 4 5.68 -22.72 -38.39
CA ASP A 4 4.67 -22.04 -39.22
C ASP A 4 3.22 -22.21 -38.73
N TYR A 5 2.97 -23.07 -37.72
CA TYR A 5 1.62 -23.31 -37.18
C TYR A 5 1.17 -22.26 -36.13
N THR A 6 2.09 -21.48 -35.56
CA THR A 6 1.85 -20.70 -34.33
C THR A 6 1.38 -19.27 -34.59
N GLN A 7 1.96 -18.55 -35.56
CA GLN A 7 1.62 -17.13 -35.74
C GLN A 7 0.17 -16.91 -36.18
N HIS A 8 -0.36 -17.76 -37.05
CA HIS A 8 -1.73 -17.60 -37.56
C HIS A 8 -2.80 -17.88 -36.47
N GLN A 9 -2.59 -18.87 -35.60
CA GLN A 9 -3.49 -19.11 -34.47
C GLN A 9 -3.34 -18.06 -33.37
N ILE A 10 -2.12 -17.64 -33.04
CA ILE A 10 -1.84 -16.52 -32.13
C ILE A 10 -2.55 -15.24 -32.62
N ASN A 11 -2.43 -14.93 -33.92
CA ASN A 11 -3.06 -13.76 -34.53
C ASN A 11 -4.59 -13.85 -34.57
N LYS A 12 -5.16 -15.06 -34.71
CA LYS A 12 -6.62 -15.29 -34.68
C LYS A 12 -7.26 -14.96 -33.33
N HIS A 13 -6.49 -15.08 -32.24
CA HIS A 13 -6.96 -14.90 -30.86
C HIS A 13 -6.59 -13.53 -30.23
N LYS A 14 -6.38 -12.48 -31.06
CA LYS A 14 -5.97 -11.13 -30.60
C LYS A 14 -4.83 -11.17 -29.57
N SER A 15 -3.88 -12.09 -29.76
CA SER A 15 -2.73 -12.21 -28.87
C SER A 15 -1.55 -11.44 -29.44
N TYR A 16 -0.88 -10.67 -28.59
CA TYR A 16 0.28 -9.88 -28.97
C TYR A 16 1.52 -10.59 -28.44
N VAL A 17 2.41 -11.00 -29.35
CA VAL A 17 3.75 -11.46 -29.00
C VAL A 17 4.72 -10.31 -29.24
N VAL A 18 5.27 -9.76 -28.17
CA VAL A 18 6.31 -8.73 -28.21
C VAL A 18 7.44 -9.16 -27.29
N ASP A 19 8.65 -9.27 -27.84
CA ASP A 19 9.88 -9.60 -27.11
C ASP A 19 9.81 -10.85 -26.21
N GLY A 20 9.16 -11.92 -26.69
CA GLY A 20 9.04 -13.18 -25.95
C GLY A 20 7.99 -13.17 -24.81
N ASN A 21 7.19 -12.11 -24.75
CA ASN A 21 5.99 -12.01 -23.92
C ASN A 21 4.76 -12.33 -24.77
N LEU A 22 3.87 -13.19 -24.26
CA LEU A 22 2.59 -13.48 -24.88
C LEU A 22 1.46 -12.90 -24.03
N SER A 23 0.66 -12.00 -24.59
CA SER A 23 -0.55 -11.49 -23.93
C SER A 23 -1.80 -11.96 -24.66
N ILE A 24 -2.73 -12.57 -23.94
CA ILE A 24 -4.01 -13.07 -24.44
C ILE A 24 -5.14 -12.29 -23.77
N HIS A 25 -6.08 -11.77 -24.57
CA HIS A 25 -7.15 -10.89 -24.10
C HIS A 25 -8.52 -11.36 -24.55
N LYS A 26 -9.50 -11.40 -23.62
CA LYS A 26 -10.92 -11.63 -23.91
C LYS A 26 -11.18 -12.92 -24.68
N ASP A 27 -10.36 -13.94 -24.44
CA ASP A 27 -10.52 -15.25 -25.07
C ASP A 27 -11.46 -16.13 -24.25
N LYS A 28 -12.51 -16.64 -24.88
CA LYS A 28 -13.53 -17.45 -24.22
C LYS A 28 -13.13 -18.92 -24.04
N SER A 29 -12.00 -19.36 -24.61
CA SER A 29 -11.60 -20.77 -24.59
C SER A 29 -10.07 -20.98 -24.68
N ILE A 30 -9.32 -20.53 -23.68
CA ILE A 30 -7.86 -20.81 -23.58
C ILE A 30 -7.54 -22.31 -23.54
N SER A 31 -8.46 -23.16 -23.04
CA SER A 31 -8.29 -24.62 -23.00
C SER A 31 -8.04 -25.27 -24.37
N SER A 32 -8.40 -24.59 -25.46
CA SER A 32 -8.14 -25.03 -26.84
C SER A 32 -6.72 -24.71 -27.31
N LEU A 33 -5.99 -23.83 -26.61
CA LEU A 33 -4.66 -23.35 -26.98
C LEU A 33 -3.55 -24.32 -26.50
N ARG A 34 -3.70 -25.62 -26.78
CA ARG A 34 -2.72 -26.67 -26.40
C ARG A 34 -1.33 -26.44 -26.99
N PHE A 35 -1.21 -25.58 -27.99
CA PHE A 35 0.07 -25.22 -28.58
C PHE A 35 0.94 -24.34 -27.66
N LEU A 36 0.34 -23.66 -26.68
CA LEU A 36 1.05 -22.76 -25.76
C LEU A 36 2.21 -23.47 -25.05
N GLN A 37 2.05 -24.75 -24.71
CA GLN A 37 3.08 -25.54 -24.01
C GLN A 37 4.38 -25.68 -24.82
N PHE A 38 4.32 -25.51 -26.14
CA PHE A 38 5.47 -25.61 -27.04
C PHE A 38 6.13 -24.25 -27.31
N LEU A 39 5.51 -23.15 -26.87
CA LEU A 39 6.07 -21.82 -27.07
C LEU A 39 7.28 -21.61 -26.17
N LYS A 40 8.36 -21.10 -26.76
CA LYS A 40 9.55 -20.63 -26.03
C LYS A 40 9.36 -19.19 -25.56
N VAL A 41 8.36 -18.98 -24.71
CA VAL A 41 8.08 -17.69 -24.07
C VAL A 41 8.50 -17.72 -22.61
N LYS A 42 8.91 -16.56 -22.10
CA LYS A 42 9.27 -16.41 -20.69
C LYS A 42 8.16 -15.79 -19.86
N HIS A 43 7.32 -14.96 -20.49
CA HIS A 43 6.22 -14.32 -19.80
C HIS A 43 4.90 -14.54 -20.57
N VAL A 44 3.86 -14.92 -19.84
CA VAL A 44 2.49 -15.06 -20.36
C VAL A 44 1.57 -14.20 -19.50
N SER A 45 0.70 -13.43 -20.14
CA SER A 45 -0.32 -12.63 -19.48
C SER A 45 -1.70 -12.94 -20.04
N LEU A 46 -2.61 -13.33 -19.16
CA LEU A 46 -4.00 -13.63 -19.49
C LEU A 46 -4.89 -12.52 -18.92
N TRP A 47 -5.74 -11.96 -19.77
CA TRP A 47 -6.61 -10.84 -19.40
C TRP A 47 -8.04 -11.14 -19.82
N GLN A 48 -8.98 -11.13 -18.87
CA GLN A 48 -10.41 -11.28 -19.16
C GLN A 48 -10.74 -12.58 -19.92
N CYS A 49 -9.99 -13.65 -19.66
CA CYS A 49 -10.17 -14.92 -20.35
C CYS A 49 -11.14 -15.83 -19.57
N GLU A 50 -11.96 -16.59 -20.28
CA GLU A 50 -12.93 -17.52 -19.69
C GLU A 50 -12.46 -18.97 -19.91
N ASN A 51 -12.80 -19.86 -18.96
CA ASN A 51 -12.45 -21.28 -19.00
C ASN A 51 -10.95 -21.53 -19.20
N VAL A 52 -10.14 -20.82 -18.41
CA VAL A 52 -8.68 -20.89 -18.51
C VAL A 52 -8.15 -22.23 -17.98
N SER A 53 -7.71 -23.10 -18.88
CA SER A 53 -6.88 -24.24 -18.47
C SER A 53 -5.42 -23.82 -18.44
N LEU A 54 -4.84 -23.84 -17.24
CA LEU A 54 -3.45 -23.53 -16.99
C LEU A 54 -2.52 -24.72 -17.31
N SER A 55 -3.06 -25.91 -17.54
CA SER A 55 -2.29 -27.08 -18.00
C SER A 55 -1.55 -26.86 -19.33
N SER A 56 -2.03 -25.92 -20.15
CA SER A 56 -1.41 -25.57 -21.43
C SER A 56 -0.28 -24.56 -21.31
N ILE A 57 -0.02 -24.01 -20.11
CA ILE A 57 1.00 -22.99 -19.90
C ILE A 57 2.40 -23.62 -19.98
N PRO A 58 3.33 -23.06 -20.78
CA PRO A 58 4.65 -23.66 -20.95
C PRO A 58 5.41 -23.83 -19.62
N PRO A 59 6.00 -25.01 -19.36
CA PRO A 59 6.68 -25.30 -18.08
C PRO A 59 7.95 -24.47 -17.87
N THR A 60 8.50 -23.89 -18.94
CA THR A 60 9.72 -23.06 -18.92
C THR A 60 9.49 -21.59 -18.53
N LEU A 61 8.23 -21.24 -18.24
CA LEU A 61 7.80 -19.88 -17.96
C LEU A 61 8.40 -19.36 -16.64
N SER A 62 8.89 -18.12 -16.67
CA SER A 62 9.40 -17.43 -15.47
C SER A 62 8.39 -16.45 -14.88
N ARG A 63 7.47 -15.91 -15.70
CA ARG A 63 6.41 -14.99 -15.26
C ARG A 63 5.04 -15.39 -15.81
N LEU A 64 4.06 -15.44 -14.94
CA LEU A 64 2.66 -15.60 -15.32
C LEU A 64 1.81 -14.49 -14.71
N THR A 65 1.00 -13.84 -15.54
CA THR A 65 -0.03 -12.90 -15.09
C THR A 65 -1.40 -13.48 -15.45
N ILE A 66 -2.31 -13.51 -14.48
CA ILE A 66 -3.72 -13.90 -14.65
C ILE A 66 -4.57 -12.77 -14.11
N ASN A 67 -5.25 -12.03 -14.98
CA ASN A 67 -6.08 -10.90 -14.59
C ASN A 67 -7.52 -11.05 -15.08
N GLN A 68 -8.49 -10.93 -14.18
CA GLN A 68 -9.92 -11.02 -14.50
C GLN A 68 -10.30 -12.29 -15.28
N CYS A 69 -9.63 -13.40 -15.04
CA CYS A 69 -9.91 -14.67 -15.71
C CYS A 69 -10.86 -15.54 -14.88
N THR A 70 -11.75 -16.27 -15.55
CA THR A 70 -12.70 -17.18 -14.91
C THR A 70 -12.37 -18.64 -15.21
N GLY A 71 -12.69 -19.53 -14.28
CA GLY A 71 -12.46 -20.98 -14.43
C GLY A 71 -11.00 -21.41 -14.39
N ALA A 72 -10.10 -20.57 -13.89
CA ALA A 72 -8.69 -20.90 -13.74
C ALA A 72 -8.45 -21.76 -12.49
N ASP A 73 -8.06 -23.03 -12.67
CA ASP A 73 -7.62 -23.90 -11.58
C ASP A 73 -6.10 -23.80 -11.40
N LEU A 74 -5.66 -23.12 -10.33
CA LEU A 74 -4.23 -22.95 -10.03
C LEU A 74 -3.51 -24.29 -9.79
N THR A 75 -4.21 -25.37 -9.45
CA THR A 75 -3.59 -26.69 -9.27
C THR A 75 -2.98 -27.26 -10.55
N GLU A 76 -3.42 -26.78 -11.71
CA GLU A 76 -2.85 -27.15 -13.00
C GLU A 76 -1.43 -26.59 -13.22
N LEU A 77 -1.00 -25.59 -12.43
CA LEU A 77 0.35 -25.01 -12.49
C LEU A 77 1.44 -25.89 -11.85
N LYS A 78 1.13 -27.13 -11.45
CA LYS A 78 2.05 -28.04 -10.76
C LYS A 78 3.37 -28.32 -11.49
N HIS A 79 3.37 -28.15 -12.81
CA HIS A 79 4.55 -28.38 -13.63
C HIS A 79 5.38 -27.10 -13.88
N ASN A 80 4.84 -25.92 -13.56
CA ASN A 80 5.50 -24.62 -13.78
C ASN A 80 6.42 -24.24 -12.60
N VAL A 81 7.22 -25.20 -12.12
CA VAL A 81 8.12 -25.04 -10.97
C VAL A 81 9.24 -24.01 -11.20
N GLN A 82 9.44 -23.55 -12.44
CA GLN A 82 10.40 -22.52 -12.81
C GLN A 82 9.86 -21.09 -12.65
N LEU A 83 8.58 -20.93 -12.31
CA LEU A 83 7.99 -19.61 -12.10
C LEU A 83 8.72 -18.88 -10.97
N GLN A 84 9.08 -17.63 -11.25
CA GLN A 84 9.69 -16.69 -10.31
C GLN A 84 8.74 -15.54 -9.99
N PHE A 85 7.88 -15.17 -10.95
CA PHE A 85 6.94 -14.07 -10.84
C PHE A 85 5.53 -14.57 -11.12
N LEU A 86 4.61 -14.36 -10.20
CA LEU A 86 3.21 -14.73 -10.37
C LEU A 86 2.32 -13.58 -9.96
N ASP A 87 1.53 -13.08 -10.91
CA ASP A 87 0.63 -11.95 -10.72
C ASP A 87 -0.82 -12.39 -10.96
N ILE A 88 -1.60 -12.57 -9.89
CA ILE A 88 -3.01 -12.97 -9.94
C ILE A 88 -3.85 -11.80 -9.46
N LYS A 89 -4.69 -11.25 -10.34
CA LYS A 89 -5.48 -10.04 -10.08
C LYS A 89 -6.95 -10.23 -10.44
N GLN A 90 -7.87 -9.80 -9.59
CA GLN A 90 -9.30 -9.75 -9.92
C GLN A 90 -9.90 -11.11 -10.34
N ASN A 91 -9.50 -12.21 -9.69
CA ASN A 91 -9.97 -13.57 -10.01
C ASN A 91 -10.86 -14.20 -8.92
N LYS A 92 -11.23 -13.45 -7.87
CA LYS A 92 -12.12 -13.90 -6.77
C LYS A 92 -11.66 -15.20 -6.07
N PHE A 93 -10.35 -15.46 -6.05
CA PHE A 93 -9.81 -16.60 -5.31
C PHE A 93 -9.98 -16.41 -3.81
N VAL A 94 -10.47 -17.43 -3.12
CA VAL A 94 -10.65 -17.43 -1.66
C VAL A 94 -9.48 -18.12 -0.94
N GLU A 95 -8.80 -19.05 -1.63
CA GLU A 95 -7.57 -19.69 -1.15
C GLU A 95 -6.63 -20.06 -2.31
N CYS A 96 -5.32 -20.01 -2.07
CA CYS A 96 -4.29 -20.36 -3.04
C CYS A 96 -3.29 -21.39 -2.50
N ARG A 97 -3.77 -22.41 -1.77
CA ARG A 97 -2.93 -23.43 -1.08
C ARG A 97 -1.92 -24.12 -2.00
N PHE A 98 -2.23 -24.18 -3.29
CA PHE A 98 -1.37 -24.78 -4.30
C PHE A 98 -0.02 -24.07 -4.45
N LEU A 99 0.06 -22.76 -4.16
CA LEU A 99 1.27 -21.96 -4.30
C LEU A 99 2.48 -22.52 -3.53
N ARG A 100 2.25 -23.33 -2.49
CA ARG A 100 3.31 -24.03 -1.75
C ARG A 100 4.20 -24.92 -2.62
N THR A 101 3.72 -25.38 -3.78
CA THR A 101 4.51 -26.21 -4.71
C THR A 101 5.40 -25.38 -5.62
N LEU A 102 5.13 -24.06 -5.75
CA LEU A 102 5.88 -23.14 -6.61
C LEU A 102 7.07 -22.54 -5.84
N VAL A 103 8.00 -23.41 -5.46
CA VAL A 103 9.10 -23.10 -4.52
C VAL A 103 10.14 -22.09 -5.03
N ASN A 104 10.09 -21.72 -6.31
CA ASN A 104 11.01 -20.76 -6.94
C ASN A 104 10.48 -19.33 -7.06
N ILE A 105 9.25 -19.08 -6.61
CA ILE A 105 8.65 -17.75 -6.65
C ILE A 105 9.44 -16.80 -5.75
N THR A 106 9.84 -15.66 -6.32
CA THR A 106 10.52 -14.56 -5.64
C THR A 106 9.61 -13.33 -5.51
N SER A 107 8.64 -13.19 -6.41
CA SER A 107 7.64 -12.12 -6.39
C SER A 107 6.24 -12.67 -6.61
N LEU A 108 5.34 -12.41 -5.67
CA LEU A 108 3.95 -12.86 -5.71
C LEU A 108 3.00 -11.68 -5.52
N THR A 109 2.09 -11.51 -6.47
CA THR A 109 1.01 -10.53 -6.40
C THR A 109 -0.34 -11.24 -6.42
N LEU A 110 -1.19 -10.97 -5.42
CA LEU A 110 -2.53 -11.53 -5.25
C LEU A 110 -3.51 -10.38 -4.98
N ILE A 111 -3.76 -9.51 -5.97
CA ILE A 111 -4.55 -8.28 -5.77
C ILE A 111 -6.03 -8.50 -6.07
N ASN A 112 -6.92 -7.94 -5.24
CA ASN A 112 -8.36 -7.92 -5.53
C ASN A 112 -8.90 -9.34 -5.76
N ASN A 113 -8.68 -10.19 -4.76
CA ASN A 113 -9.33 -11.49 -4.64
C ASN A 113 -10.08 -11.52 -3.30
N ASP A 114 -10.56 -12.68 -2.88
CA ASP A 114 -11.36 -12.85 -1.68
C ASP A 114 -10.59 -13.61 -0.59
N LEU A 115 -9.26 -13.49 -0.55
CA LEU A 115 -8.40 -14.22 0.39
C LEU A 115 -8.64 -13.77 1.84
N GLU A 116 -8.76 -14.71 2.76
CA GLU A 116 -8.93 -14.43 4.21
C GLU A 116 -7.68 -14.72 5.04
N ASN A 117 -6.79 -15.61 4.55
CA ASN A 117 -5.50 -15.92 5.19
C ASN A 117 -4.41 -16.25 4.16
N ILE A 118 -3.16 -16.28 4.62
CA ILE A 118 -1.97 -16.60 3.80
C ILE A 118 -1.05 -17.65 4.42
N ALA A 119 -1.55 -18.47 5.36
CA ALA A 119 -0.73 -19.44 6.10
C ALA A 119 -0.01 -20.47 5.20
N TYR A 120 -0.59 -20.76 4.04
CA TYR A 120 -0.02 -21.65 3.03
C TYR A 120 1.24 -21.09 2.34
N LEU A 121 1.56 -19.80 2.50
CA LEU A 121 2.77 -19.20 1.95
C LEU A 121 4.03 -19.52 2.78
N ARG A 122 3.90 -20.05 4.00
CA ARG A 122 5.01 -20.20 4.98
C ARG A 122 6.27 -20.88 4.43
N ASP A 123 6.13 -21.79 3.45
CA ASP A 123 7.22 -22.58 2.88
C ASP A 123 7.90 -21.90 1.67
N MET A 124 7.45 -20.70 1.27
CA MET A 124 8.00 -19.94 0.15
C MET A 124 9.28 -19.18 0.52
N ALA A 125 10.31 -19.90 0.94
CA ALA A 125 11.55 -19.35 1.50
C ALA A 125 12.37 -18.42 0.57
N LYS A 126 12.03 -18.36 -0.73
CA LYS A 126 12.66 -17.47 -1.71
C LYS A 126 11.91 -16.16 -1.94
N LEU A 127 10.71 -16.01 -1.37
CA LEU A 127 9.87 -14.84 -1.59
C LEU A 127 10.52 -13.58 -1.01
N SER A 128 10.74 -12.58 -1.86
CA SER A 128 11.29 -11.28 -1.48
C SER A 128 10.30 -10.14 -1.68
N SER A 129 9.28 -10.32 -2.53
CA SER A 129 8.21 -9.36 -2.75
C SER A 129 6.85 -10.05 -2.65
N LEU A 130 5.99 -9.54 -1.77
CA LEU A 130 4.63 -10.04 -1.57
C LEU A 130 3.64 -8.88 -1.56
N ILE A 131 2.69 -8.90 -2.50
CA ILE A 131 1.64 -7.89 -2.64
C ILE A 131 0.29 -8.60 -2.58
N VAL A 132 -0.47 -8.41 -1.50
CA VAL A 132 -1.80 -9.01 -1.26
C VAL A 132 -2.83 -7.90 -0.97
N HIS A 133 -2.74 -6.81 -1.73
CA HIS A 133 -3.61 -5.64 -1.61
C HIS A 133 -5.06 -5.93 -2.05
N GLN A 134 -6.04 -5.32 -1.39
CA GLN A 134 -7.47 -5.50 -1.68
C GLN A 134 -7.91 -6.96 -1.55
N ASN A 135 -7.84 -7.52 -0.35
CA ASN A 135 -8.44 -8.82 -0.04
C ASN A 135 -9.25 -8.71 1.27
N ASN A 136 -9.57 -9.84 1.89
CA ASN A 136 -10.29 -9.92 3.16
C ASN A 136 -9.38 -10.45 4.29
N LEU A 137 -8.06 -10.28 4.18
CA LEU A 137 -7.13 -10.88 5.14
C LEU A 137 -7.38 -10.36 6.55
N ASN A 138 -7.60 -11.28 7.49
CA ASN A 138 -7.65 -10.99 8.93
C ASN A 138 -6.60 -11.81 9.71
N ASP A 139 -6.06 -12.86 9.11
CA ASP A 139 -4.98 -13.69 9.64
C ASP A 139 -3.80 -13.73 8.67
N ILE A 140 -2.66 -13.22 9.14
CA ILE A 140 -1.39 -13.21 8.40
C ILE A 140 -0.37 -14.21 8.95
N SER A 141 -0.82 -15.17 9.77
CA SER A 141 0.01 -16.26 10.27
C SER A 141 0.72 -16.98 9.13
N GLY A 142 1.94 -17.46 9.40
CA GLY A 142 2.82 -18.08 8.42
C GLY A 142 3.78 -17.09 7.76
N ILE A 143 3.45 -15.79 7.73
CA ILE A 143 4.31 -14.77 7.13
C ILE A 143 5.66 -14.62 7.85
N GLN A 144 5.72 -14.93 9.15
CA GLN A 144 6.95 -14.88 9.96
C GLN A 144 8.08 -15.77 9.42
N HIS A 145 7.77 -16.76 8.59
CA HIS A 145 8.75 -17.66 7.97
C HIS A 145 9.40 -17.06 6.70
N LEU A 146 8.85 -15.98 6.14
CA LEU A 146 9.29 -15.38 4.89
C LEU A 146 10.44 -14.39 5.08
N LYS A 147 11.56 -14.88 5.62
CA LYS A 147 12.70 -14.05 6.08
C LYS A 147 13.40 -13.21 5.01
N LYS A 148 13.15 -13.49 3.73
CA LYS A 148 13.72 -12.76 2.59
C LYS A 148 12.86 -11.59 2.10
N LEU A 149 11.66 -11.38 2.68
CA LEU A 149 10.81 -10.27 2.29
C LEU A 149 11.52 -8.93 2.51
N THR A 150 11.54 -8.14 1.45
CA THR A 150 12.00 -6.74 1.43
C THR A 150 10.84 -5.81 1.09
N LEU A 151 9.87 -6.27 0.31
CA LEU A 151 8.64 -5.55 -0.02
C LEU A 151 7.42 -6.35 0.44
N LEU A 152 6.59 -5.72 1.27
CA LEU A 152 5.32 -6.28 1.72
C LEU A 152 4.19 -5.26 1.60
N ASN A 153 3.18 -5.58 0.81
CA ASN A 153 1.97 -4.78 0.72
C ASN A 153 0.75 -5.62 1.10
N LEU A 154 0.15 -5.29 2.24
CA LEU A 154 -1.07 -5.88 2.78
C LEU A 154 -2.18 -4.81 2.95
N SER A 155 -2.06 -3.68 2.24
CA SER A 155 -3.03 -2.60 2.33
C SER A 155 -4.42 -3.02 1.84
N TYR A 156 -5.48 -2.35 2.31
CA TYR A 156 -6.87 -2.66 1.95
C TYR A 156 -7.24 -4.12 2.30
N ASN A 157 -7.10 -4.47 3.58
CA ASN A 157 -7.49 -5.75 4.15
C ASN A 157 -8.25 -5.53 5.47
N LYS A 158 -8.39 -6.57 6.31
CA LYS A 158 -9.08 -6.55 7.61
C LYS A 158 -8.13 -6.96 8.75
N ILE A 159 -6.85 -6.66 8.62
CA ILE A 159 -5.81 -7.09 9.56
C ILE A 159 -5.90 -6.27 10.83
N VAL A 160 -5.95 -6.95 11.99
CA VAL A 160 -5.96 -6.32 13.32
C VAL A 160 -4.61 -6.46 14.01
N ASP A 161 -4.01 -7.65 13.94
CA ASP A 161 -2.74 -7.97 14.57
C ASP A 161 -1.62 -8.10 13.53
N ILE A 162 -0.54 -7.35 13.75
CA ILE A 162 0.69 -7.41 12.93
C ILE A 162 1.89 -7.97 13.69
N SER A 163 1.69 -8.54 14.88
CA SER A 163 2.73 -9.25 15.63
C SER A 163 3.48 -10.32 14.82
N PRO A 164 2.85 -11.07 13.88
CA PRO A 164 3.58 -12.03 13.04
C PRO A 164 4.68 -11.40 12.17
N LEU A 165 4.62 -10.09 11.93
CA LEU A 165 5.62 -9.38 11.13
C LEU A 165 6.92 -9.10 11.91
N GLU A 166 6.92 -9.12 13.24
CA GLU A 166 8.02 -8.65 14.10
C GLU A 166 9.38 -9.26 13.73
N SER A 167 9.38 -10.49 13.23
CA SER A 167 10.60 -11.23 12.90
C SER A 167 11.11 -11.03 11.46
N LEU A 168 10.51 -10.12 10.68
CA LEU A 168 10.83 -9.83 9.27
C LEU A 168 11.76 -8.61 9.14
N THR A 169 12.96 -8.70 9.73
CA THR A 169 13.90 -7.58 9.86
C THR A 169 14.51 -7.06 8.54
N ASN A 170 14.22 -7.72 7.41
CA ASN A 170 14.71 -7.34 6.08
C ASN A 170 13.75 -6.43 5.29
N ILE A 171 12.57 -6.14 5.83
CA ILE A 171 11.58 -5.29 5.17
C ILE A 171 12.14 -3.88 4.97
N GLU A 172 12.08 -3.41 3.73
CA GLU A 172 12.46 -2.07 3.29
C GLU A 172 11.22 -1.25 2.93
N GLU A 173 10.19 -1.88 2.37
CA GLU A 173 8.93 -1.26 1.97
C GLU A 173 7.73 -2.01 2.58
N LEU A 174 6.93 -1.32 3.38
CA LEU A 174 5.78 -1.88 4.09
C LEU A 174 4.53 -1.02 3.91
N TYR A 175 3.49 -1.62 3.34
CA TYR A 175 2.20 -0.98 3.13
C TYR A 175 1.12 -1.73 3.89
N LEU A 176 0.56 -1.11 4.90
CA LEU A 176 -0.47 -1.64 5.81
C LEU A 176 -1.68 -0.70 5.92
N ASN A 177 -1.73 0.36 5.11
CA ASN A 177 -2.83 1.31 5.13
C ASN A 177 -4.18 0.66 4.79
N GLN A 178 -5.27 1.23 5.30
CA GLN A 178 -6.62 0.68 5.14
C GLN A 178 -6.73 -0.75 5.67
N ASN A 179 -6.45 -0.90 6.97
CA ASN A 179 -6.63 -2.12 7.74
C ASN A 179 -7.34 -1.77 9.06
N GLN A 180 -7.32 -2.68 10.03
CA GLN A 180 -7.94 -2.52 11.34
C GLN A 180 -6.90 -2.60 12.47
N ILE A 181 -5.65 -2.22 12.18
CA ILE A 181 -4.51 -2.39 13.08
C ILE A 181 -4.66 -1.47 14.29
N VAL A 182 -4.45 -2.02 15.48
CA VAL A 182 -4.54 -1.28 16.76
C VAL A 182 -3.18 -1.05 17.40
N SER A 183 -2.24 -1.99 17.24
CA SER A 183 -0.89 -1.94 17.79
C SER A 183 0.16 -2.03 16.69
N ILE A 184 1.23 -1.26 16.86
CA ILE A 184 2.36 -1.18 15.92
C ILE A 184 3.72 -1.48 16.55
N GLU A 185 3.73 -2.15 17.70
CA GLU A 185 4.99 -2.51 18.39
C GLU A 185 5.93 -3.33 17.48
N ALA A 186 5.36 -4.21 16.64
CA ALA A 186 6.10 -5.02 15.68
C ALA A 186 6.95 -4.20 14.69
N LEU A 187 6.64 -2.91 14.47
CA LEU A 187 7.41 -2.05 13.58
C LEU A 187 8.81 -1.71 14.12
N THR A 188 9.03 -1.80 15.43
CA THR A 188 10.29 -1.42 16.07
C THR A 188 11.48 -2.28 15.65
N SER A 189 11.23 -3.48 15.11
CA SER A 189 12.24 -4.41 14.64
C SER A 189 12.73 -4.14 13.21
N PHE A 190 12.03 -3.31 12.41
CA PHE A 190 12.32 -3.10 10.99
C PHE A 190 13.45 -2.11 10.71
N SER A 191 14.65 -2.46 11.16
CA SER A 191 15.85 -1.61 11.02
C SER A 191 16.20 -1.15 9.58
N LYS A 192 15.70 -1.85 8.54
CA LYS A 192 15.93 -1.51 7.12
C LYS A 192 14.78 -0.74 6.47
N LEU A 193 13.71 -0.43 7.22
CA LEU A 193 12.51 0.19 6.68
C LEU A 193 12.80 1.59 6.14
N ARG A 194 12.44 1.79 4.87
CA ARG A 194 12.55 3.04 4.13
C ARG A 194 11.17 3.59 3.76
N ASN A 195 10.19 2.75 3.51
CA ASN A 195 8.86 3.21 3.13
C ASN A 195 7.82 2.53 4.01
N LEU A 196 7.00 3.34 4.70
CA LEU A 196 5.92 2.88 5.54
C LEU A 196 4.63 3.65 5.27
N GLU A 197 3.57 2.92 4.94
CA GLU A 197 2.21 3.45 4.86
C GLU A 197 1.29 2.69 5.85
N ILE A 198 0.72 3.41 6.82
CA ILE A 198 -0.15 2.82 7.87
C ILE A 198 -1.42 3.64 8.12
N PHE A 199 -1.69 4.65 7.30
CA PHE A 199 -2.89 5.47 7.40
C PHE A 199 -4.17 4.63 7.25
N ASP A 200 -5.32 5.15 7.69
CA ASP A 200 -6.58 4.37 7.67
C ASP A 200 -6.49 3.06 8.48
N ASN A 201 -6.03 3.16 9.73
CA ASN A 201 -6.05 2.10 10.75
C ASN A 201 -6.69 2.63 12.06
N TYR A 202 -6.65 1.83 13.13
CA TYR A 202 -7.17 2.18 14.47
C TYR A 202 -6.05 2.31 15.53
N ILE A 203 -4.88 2.77 15.10
CA ILE A 203 -3.69 2.89 15.96
C ILE A 203 -3.88 4.03 16.95
N GLN A 204 -3.70 3.77 18.24
CA GLN A 204 -3.82 4.77 19.30
C GLN A 204 -2.47 5.22 19.86
N ASP A 205 -1.49 4.30 19.90
CA ASP A 205 -0.14 4.58 20.40
C ASP A 205 0.87 4.64 19.25
N MET A 206 1.41 5.83 19.03
CA MET A 206 2.42 6.11 18.01
C MET A 206 3.85 6.09 18.56
N THR A 207 4.03 5.86 19.86
CA THR A 207 5.34 5.75 20.52
C THR A 207 6.29 4.79 19.81
N PRO A 208 5.86 3.61 19.29
CA PRO A 208 6.74 2.70 18.57
C PRO A 208 7.42 3.33 17.34
N ILE A 209 6.74 4.25 16.65
CA ILE A 209 7.31 4.97 15.49
C ILE A 209 8.35 5.99 15.94
N TYR A 210 8.11 6.71 17.03
CA TYR A 210 9.08 7.68 17.56
C TYR A 210 10.37 7.02 18.05
N ARG A 211 10.31 5.76 18.48
CA ARG A 211 11.48 4.94 18.83
C ARG A 211 12.18 4.34 17.60
N HIS A 212 11.53 4.33 16.44
CA HIS A 212 12.11 3.76 15.23
C HIS A 212 13.27 4.63 14.72
N LYS A 213 14.41 4.00 14.40
CA LYS A 213 15.67 4.68 14.08
C LYS A 213 15.56 5.70 12.94
N ASN A 214 14.59 5.52 12.05
CA ASN A 214 14.41 6.33 10.86
C ASN A 214 13.31 7.41 10.96
N TYR A 215 12.68 7.62 12.14
CA TYR A 215 11.55 8.56 12.30
C TYR A 215 11.81 9.98 11.78
N LYS A 216 13.04 10.48 11.89
CA LYS A 216 13.40 11.86 11.49
C LYS A 216 13.35 12.12 9.98
N ASN A 217 13.11 11.10 9.16
CA ASN A 217 13.00 11.25 7.72
C ASN A 217 11.51 11.31 7.34
N SER A 218 10.97 12.53 7.30
CA SER A 218 9.54 12.84 7.14
C SER A 218 8.91 12.32 5.84
N ASN A 219 9.73 11.94 4.85
CA ASN A 219 9.27 11.33 3.59
C ASN A 219 9.02 9.81 3.69
N LEU A 220 9.46 9.16 4.78
CA LEU A 220 9.40 7.70 4.93
C LEU A 220 8.06 7.19 5.49
N TYR A 221 7.29 8.05 6.17
CA TYR A 221 6.06 7.67 6.87
C TYR A 221 4.87 8.43 6.31
N ARG A 222 4.02 7.76 5.52
CA ARG A 222 2.69 8.29 5.21
C ARG A 222 1.72 7.79 6.29
N ILE A 223 1.63 8.60 7.34
CA ILE A 223 0.64 8.48 8.40
C ILE A 223 -0.45 9.53 8.11
N ARG A 224 -1.72 9.23 8.39
CA ARG A 224 -2.79 10.24 8.31
C ARG A 224 -2.42 11.39 9.26
N GLN A 225 -2.39 12.63 8.79
CA GLN A 225 -2.05 13.80 9.63
C GLN A 225 -2.97 13.90 10.88
N GLN A 226 -4.23 13.48 10.77
CA GLN A 226 -5.20 13.48 11.88
C GLN A 226 -4.86 12.49 13.01
N ASP A 227 -4.07 11.44 12.73
CA ASP A 227 -3.72 10.38 13.68
C ASP A 227 -2.32 10.57 14.28
N ASP A 228 -1.58 11.62 13.92
CA ASP A 228 -0.30 11.96 14.56
C ASP A 228 -0.58 12.70 15.89
N PRO A 229 -0.28 12.12 17.06
CA PRO A 229 -0.41 12.80 18.35
C PRO A 229 0.42 14.07 18.41
N THR A 230 1.53 14.16 17.67
CA THR A 230 2.31 15.39 17.55
C THR A 230 1.52 16.45 16.78
N TYR A 231 0.82 16.11 15.69
CA TYR A 231 -0.11 17.01 15.01
C TYR A 231 -1.29 17.41 15.91
N GLN A 232 -1.91 16.47 16.62
CA GLN A 232 -2.98 16.77 17.58
C GLN A 232 -2.49 17.62 18.76
N HIS A 233 -1.28 17.37 19.27
CA HIS A 233 -0.67 18.12 20.37
C HIS A 233 -0.15 19.47 19.90
N LEU A 234 0.34 19.60 18.66
CA LEU A 234 0.69 20.87 18.03
C LEU A 234 -0.57 21.69 17.81
N CYS A 235 -1.65 21.13 17.26
CA CYS A 235 -2.95 21.78 17.12
C CYS A 235 -3.54 22.19 18.47
N ARG A 236 -3.47 21.35 19.52
CA ARG A 236 -3.93 21.69 20.89
C ARG A 236 -3.06 22.77 21.55
N SER A 237 -1.74 22.67 21.42
CA SER A 237 -0.79 23.65 21.96
C SER A 237 -0.88 24.99 21.22
N MET A 238 -1.04 24.98 19.90
CA MET A 238 -1.27 26.17 19.08
C MET A 238 -2.63 26.78 19.41
N ASN A 239 -3.70 25.98 19.58
CA ASN A 239 -4.98 26.47 20.06
C ASN A 239 -4.84 27.19 21.41
N HIS A 240 -4.15 26.60 22.37
CA HIS A 240 -4.00 27.21 23.69
C HIS A 240 -3.15 28.50 23.65
N LYS A 241 -2.03 28.52 22.92
CA LYS A 241 -1.15 29.70 22.81
C LYS A 241 -1.78 30.83 21.98
N CYS A 242 -2.44 30.51 20.86
CA CYS A 242 -3.12 31.51 20.04
C CYS A 242 -4.34 32.10 20.76
N ILE A 243 -5.16 31.28 21.44
CA ILE A 243 -6.30 31.78 22.22
C ILE A 243 -5.81 32.68 23.36
N TYR A 244 -4.77 32.28 24.08
CA TYR A 244 -4.21 33.08 25.18
C TYR A 244 -3.65 34.42 24.69
N GLY A 245 -2.83 34.40 23.62
CA GLY A 245 -2.28 35.64 23.04
C GLY A 245 -3.35 36.59 22.51
N ILE A 246 -4.43 36.06 21.91
CA ILE A 246 -5.57 36.86 21.45
C ILE A 246 -6.39 37.42 22.62
N GLN A 247 -6.55 36.66 23.70
CA GLN A 247 -7.23 37.14 24.92
C GLN A 247 -6.44 38.25 25.60
N GLU A 248 -5.12 38.12 25.67
CA GLU A 248 -4.23 39.15 26.22
C GLU A 248 -4.27 40.44 25.39
N LEU A 249 -4.15 40.32 24.05
CA LEU A 249 -4.30 41.46 23.13
C LEU A 249 -5.70 42.10 23.25
N ALA A 250 -6.77 41.31 23.30
CA ALA A 250 -8.13 41.83 23.48
C ALA A 250 -8.31 42.55 24.83
N GLY A 251 -7.63 42.09 25.89
CA GLY A 251 -7.57 42.77 27.18
C GLY A 251 -6.87 44.13 27.09
N ARG A 252 -5.71 44.19 26.44
CA ARG A 252 -4.91 45.43 26.27
C ARG A 252 -5.63 46.48 25.42
N PHE A 253 -6.46 46.07 24.46
CA PHE A 253 -7.13 46.97 23.50
C PHE A 253 -8.63 47.15 23.73
N LYS A 254 -9.16 46.71 24.89
CA LYS A 254 -10.60 46.68 25.26
C LYS A 254 -11.33 48.03 25.14
N HIS A 255 -10.58 49.14 25.18
CA HIS A 255 -11.11 50.50 25.06
C HIS A 255 -10.55 51.28 23.86
N SER A 256 -9.89 50.59 22.91
CA SER A 256 -9.33 51.20 21.72
C SER A 256 -10.27 51.12 20.51
N SER A 257 -10.12 52.04 19.56
CA SER A 257 -10.79 51.99 18.25
C SER A 257 -10.43 50.74 17.42
N ASN A 258 -9.40 49.97 17.83
CA ASN A 258 -8.97 48.73 17.19
C ASN A 258 -9.76 47.48 17.64
N CYS A 259 -10.71 47.60 18.58
CA CYS A 259 -11.48 46.45 19.10
C CYS A 259 -12.24 45.68 17.98
N ARG A 260 -12.77 46.38 16.97
CA ARG A 260 -13.42 45.74 15.80
C ARG A 260 -12.43 44.96 14.92
N LYS A 261 -11.18 45.41 14.83
CA LYS A 261 -10.13 44.67 14.10
C LYS A 261 -9.76 43.39 14.86
N ILE A 262 -9.68 43.44 16.18
CA ILE A 262 -9.42 42.26 17.05
C ILE A 262 -10.51 41.20 16.93
N ASP A 263 -11.78 41.59 16.87
CA ASP A 263 -12.86 40.62 16.66
C ASP A 263 -12.88 40.04 15.23
N SER A 264 -12.45 40.81 14.22
CA SER A 264 -12.22 40.28 12.87
C SER A 264 -11.08 39.25 12.86
N ILE A 265 -9.98 39.53 13.57
CA ILE A 265 -8.84 38.61 13.71
C ILE A 265 -9.25 37.32 14.41
N LYS A 266 -10.03 37.40 15.50
CA LYS A 266 -10.59 36.22 16.18
C LYS A 266 -11.37 35.33 15.21
N ARG A 267 -12.22 35.92 14.36
CA ARG A 267 -12.98 35.18 13.36
C ARG A 267 -12.09 34.60 12.28
N THR A 268 -11.15 35.37 11.73
CA THR A 268 -10.23 34.90 10.69
C THR A 268 -9.34 33.77 11.17
N ILE A 269 -8.81 33.84 12.40
CA ILE A 269 -8.03 32.76 13.00
C ILE A 269 -8.92 31.53 13.20
N TYR A 270 -10.13 31.70 13.74
CA TYR A 270 -11.09 30.60 13.91
C TYR A 270 -11.46 29.93 12.57
N TYR A 271 -11.77 30.69 11.53
CA TYR A 271 -12.10 30.16 10.20
C TYR A 271 -10.88 29.59 9.46
N SER A 272 -9.70 30.19 9.62
CA SER A 272 -8.46 29.63 9.08
C SER A 272 -8.10 28.33 9.77
N PHE A 273 -8.45 28.17 11.05
CA PHE A 273 -8.29 26.95 11.82
C PHE A 273 -9.21 25.82 11.31
N VAL A 274 -10.44 26.16 10.92
CA VAL A 274 -11.37 25.23 10.26
C VAL A 274 -10.84 24.80 8.87
N GLN A 275 -10.00 25.62 8.23
CA GLN A 275 -9.37 25.33 6.92
C GLN A 275 -7.99 24.65 7.00
N ILE A 276 -7.49 24.26 8.19
CA ILE A 276 -6.19 23.59 8.42
C ILE A 276 -6.09 22.19 7.76
N GLU A 277 -7.08 21.76 6.98
CA GLU A 277 -7.08 20.47 6.30
C GLU A 277 -6.04 20.30 5.18
N THR A 278 -5.23 21.31 4.79
CA THR A 278 -4.40 21.16 3.57
C THR A 278 -2.94 21.66 3.59
N ASN A 279 -2.52 22.64 4.41
CA ASN A 279 -1.11 23.06 4.43
C ASN A 279 -0.73 23.94 5.64
N THR A 280 0.22 23.49 6.48
CA THR A 280 0.71 24.23 7.65
C THR A 280 1.53 25.47 7.31
N ASP A 281 2.26 25.49 6.19
CA ASP A 281 3.13 26.62 5.83
C ASP A 281 2.32 27.84 5.36
N ILE A 282 1.21 27.59 4.67
CA ILE A 282 0.27 28.63 4.23
C ILE A 282 -0.41 29.28 5.43
N PHE A 283 -0.70 28.50 6.49
CA PHE A 283 -1.28 29.01 7.72
C PHE A 283 -0.32 29.97 8.45
N PHE A 284 0.94 29.58 8.63
CA PHE A 284 1.94 30.45 9.27
C PHE A 284 2.21 31.73 8.49
N SER A 285 2.28 31.67 7.16
CA SER A 285 2.44 32.87 6.32
C SER A 285 1.28 33.85 6.50
N ARG A 286 0.03 33.36 6.45
CA ARG A 286 -1.16 34.21 6.59
C ARG A 286 -1.29 34.83 7.97
N ILE A 287 -0.93 34.09 9.02
CA ILE A 287 -0.94 34.61 10.39
C ILE A 287 0.14 35.68 10.57
N ASN A 288 1.36 35.46 10.08
CA ASN A 288 2.43 36.45 10.15
C ASN A 288 2.08 37.73 9.38
N ASP A 289 1.52 37.62 8.18
CA ASP A 289 1.06 38.77 7.40
C ASP A 289 -0.01 39.57 8.15
N LEU A 290 -0.94 38.89 8.82
CA LEU A 290 -1.97 39.52 9.63
C LEU A 290 -1.38 40.27 10.83
N PHE A 291 -0.41 39.66 11.54
CA PHE A 291 0.28 40.31 12.67
C PHE A 291 1.10 41.52 12.23
N GLN A 292 1.75 41.46 11.05
CA GLN A 292 2.47 42.61 10.47
C GLN A 292 1.52 43.74 10.06
N GLN A 293 0.38 43.44 9.43
CA GLN A 293 -0.62 44.45 9.04
C GLN A 293 -1.22 45.22 10.22
N LEU A 294 -1.14 44.66 11.43
CA LEU A 294 -1.66 45.27 12.65
C LEU A 294 -0.59 46.06 13.42
N ASN A 295 0.65 46.12 12.93
CA ASN A 295 1.77 46.75 13.62
C ASN A 295 1.98 46.20 15.05
N ILE A 296 1.65 44.92 15.28
CA ILE A 296 1.76 44.29 16.60
C ILE A 296 3.23 43.95 16.93
N PHE A 297 4.11 43.85 15.93
CA PHE A 297 5.56 43.80 16.14
C PHE A 297 6.14 45.21 16.33
N GLY A 298 5.77 45.83 17.44
CA GLY A 298 6.51 46.93 18.05
C GLY A 298 7.20 46.41 19.29
N THR A 299 8.46 45.97 19.13
CA THR A 299 9.49 45.71 20.15
C THR A 299 9.09 44.97 21.45
N ASP A 300 9.63 43.76 21.54
CA ASP A 300 9.95 42.93 22.72
C ASP A 300 9.04 41.73 23.06
N GLN A 301 9.67 40.56 22.90
CA GLN A 301 9.38 39.16 23.27
C GLN A 301 8.06 38.52 22.80
#